data_AF-A0A358DV49-F1
#
_entry.id   AF-A0A358DV49-F1
#
_cell.length_a   1.000
_cell.length_b   1.000
_cell.length_c   1.000
_cell.angle_alpha   90.00
_cell.angle_beta   90.00
_cell.angle_gamma   90.00
#
_symmetry.space_group_name_H-M   'P 1'
#
loop_
_entity.id
_entity.type
_entity.pdbx_description
1 polymer ?
#
loop_
_entity_poly.entity_id
_entity_poly.type
_entity_poly.pdbx_seq_one_letter_code
_entity_poly.pdbx_strand_id
1 'polypeptide(L)'
;KIPRTPIRSKKYPFARQVKFSQVKKWYKSLRIGESSFANSPAENAIYSLLHITTIEQQVIGVVPWIFCALESIFSTNVGRGGKQLKEQALYLLNPKVEHKRRFTQKLDRLLDLRHSFIHGGYKVPSLYQDDFNHDEFDLVEFGVVLVILSIQRLAENNWSGLTIESVISPNKISIE
;
A
#
# COMPACT_ATOMS: atom_id res chain seq x y z
N LYS A 1 25.41 26.67 -1.42
CA LYS A 1 24.42 25.71 -0.87
C LYS A 1 23.07 26.00 -1.51
N ILE A 2 22.64 25.17 -2.45
CA ILE A 2 21.33 25.35 -3.11
C ILE A 2 20.24 24.93 -2.10
N PRO A 3 19.25 25.77 -1.78
CA PRO A 3 18.14 25.35 -0.96
C PRO A 3 17.33 24.32 -1.75
N ARG A 4 17.31 23.07 -1.29
CA ARG A 4 16.43 22.04 -1.86
C ARG A 4 15.01 22.34 -1.38
N THR A 5 14.26 23.09 -2.17
CA THR A 5 12.80 23.18 -2.04
C THR A 5 12.24 21.76 -2.06
N PRO A 6 11.36 21.36 -1.12
CA PRO A 6 10.79 20.03 -1.15
C PRO A 6 9.97 19.88 -2.43
N ILE A 7 10.43 18.99 -3.32
CA ILE A 7 9.71 18.64 -4.55
C ILE A 7 8.42 17.95 -4.10
N ARG A 8 7.31 18.70 -4.06
CA ARG A 8 5.98 18.10 -3.94
C ARG A 8 5.64 17.47 -5.28
N SER A 9 5.49 16.14 -5.29
CA SER A 9 4.93 15.45 -6.45
C SER A 9 3.52 16.00 -6.71
N LYS A 10 3.31 16.65 -7.86
CA LYS A 10 1.96 17.06 -8.31
C LYS A 10 1.03 15.85 -8.48
N LYS A 11 1.61 14.68 -8.83
CA LYS A 11 0.88 13.43 -9.08
C LYS A 11 0.40 12.75 -7.78
N TYR A 12 1.21 12.81 -6.72
CA TYR A 12 0.91 12.19 -5.42
C TYR A 12 1.05 13.22 -4.28
N PRO A 13 0.00 14.02 -4.02
CA PRO A 13 0.08 15.15 -3.08
C PRO A 13 0.22 14.74 -1.60
N PHE A 14 0.05 13.44 -1.32
CA PHE A 14 0.25 12.83 0.00
C PHE A 14 1.68 12.29 0.20
N ALA A 15 2.54 12.34 -0.82
CA ALA A 15 3.95 11.99 -0.68
C ALA A 15 4.68 13.01 0.22
N ARG A 16 5.51 12.51 1.13
CA ARG A 16 6.33 13.33 2.03
C ARG A 16 7.80 12.95 1.87
N GLN A 17 8.68 13.92 2.07
CA GLN A 17 10.11 13.65 2.08
C GLN A 17 10.54 13.22 3.49
N VAL A 18 11.16 12.05 3.59
CA VAL A 18 11.75 11.53 4.82
C VAL A 18 13.27 11.62 4.71
N LYS A 19 13.95 11.92 5.83
CA LYS A 19 15.42 11.98 5.84
C LYS A 19 16.01 10.59 5.59
N PHE A 20 16.91 10.47 4.63
CA PHE A 20 17.57 9.20 4.30
C PHE A 20 18.27 8.56 5.52
N SER A 21 18.92 9.34 6.36
CA SER A 21 19.59 8.84 7.57
C SER A 21 18.62 8.14 8.53
N GLN A 22 17.40 8.66 8.66
CA GLN A 22 16.34 8.07 9.47
C GLN A 22 15.86 6.76 8.87
N VAL A 23 15.56 6.75 7.56
CA VAL A 23 15.14 5.54 6.84
C VAL A 23 16.22 4.45 6.93
N LYS A 24 17.49 4.82 6.76
CA LYS A 24 18.63 3.90 6.85
C LYS A 24 18.76 3.28 8.25
N LYS A 25 18.58 4.07 9.31
CA LYS A 25 18.63 3.59 10.69
C LYS A 25 17.47 2.61 10.95
N TRP A 26 16.26 2.97 10.54
CA TRP A 26 15.07 2.13 10.67
C TRP A 26 15.24 0.81 9.89
N TYR A 27 15.66 0.88 8.62
CA TYR A 27 15.90 -0.31 7.80
C TYR A 27 16.89 -1.28 8.45
N LYS A 28 17.99 -0.77 9.01
CA LYS A 28 18.96 -1.59 9.76
C LYS A 28 18.35 -2.25 11.00
N SER A 29 17.41 -1.60 11.69
CA SER A 29 16.74 -2.20 12.85
C SER A 29 15.81 -3.36 12.50
N LEU A 30 15.35 -3.46 11.25
CA LEU A 30 14.55 -4.59 10.77
C LEU A 30 15.36 -5.86 10.53
N ARG A 31 16.70 -5.79 10.54
CA ARG A 31 17.59 -6.96 10.35
C ARG A 31 17.28 -7.76 9.08
N ILE A 32 16.86 -7.06 8.02
CA ILE A 32 16.52 -7.65 6.72
C ILE A 32 17.73 -8.39 6.16
N GLY A 33 17.53 -9.63 5.70
CA GLY A 33 18.58 -10.49 5.16
C GLY A 33 19.27 -11.40 6.18
N GLU A 34 18.95 -11.28 7.47
CA GLU A 34 19.45 -12.23 8.50
C GLU A 34 18.59 -13.50 8.61
N SER A 35 17.40 -13.50 8.01
CA SER A 35 16.45 -14.62 7.99
C SER A 35 15.81 -14.73 6.60
N SER A 36 15.55 -15.96 6.16
CA SER A 36 14.76 -16.25 4.95
C SER A 36 13.27 -15.95 5.11
N PHE A 37 12.81 -15.71 6.34
CA PHE A 37 11.43 -15.37 6.68
C PHE A 37 11.35 -13.95 7.25
N ALA A 38 10.29 -13.22 6.89
CA ALA A 38 10.00 -11.92 7.47
C ALA A 38 9.52 -12.07 8.91
N ASN A 39 10.12 -11.32 9.83
CA ASN A 39 9.75 -11.32 11.24
C ASN A 39 8.81 -10.16 11.62
N SER A 40 8.56 -9.26 10.68
CA SER A 40 7.67 -8.12 10.88
C SER A 40 6.87 -7.77 9.63
N PRO A 41 5.74 -7.05 9.80
CA PRO A 41 4.97 -6.57 8.67
C PRO A 41 5.76 -5.70 7.68
N ALA A 42 6.65 -4.87 8.19
CA ALA A 42 7.52 -4.02 7.39
C ALA A 42 8.50 -4.84 6.53
N GLU A 43 9.08 -5.92 7.07
CA GLU A 43 9.94 -6.84 6.31
C GLU A 43 9.15 -7.49 5.17
N ASN A 44 7.95 -8.01 5.45
CA ASN A 44 7.07 -8.61 4.44
C ASN A 44 6.71 -7.63 3.33
N ALA A 45 6.42 -6.37 3.68
CA ALA A 45 6.14 -5.32 2.70
C ALA A 45 7.36 -4.99 1.83
N ILE A 46 8.57 -4.98 2.40
CA ILE A 46 9.80 -4.76 1.66
C ILE A 46 10.11 -5.94 0.73
N TYR A 47 9.95 -7.18 1.17
CA TYR A 47 10.13 -8.36 0.32
C TYR A 47 9.11 -8.38 -0.82
N SER A 48 7.85 -8.05 -0.54
CA SER A 48 6.82 -7.92 -1.57
C SER A 48 7.20 -6.85 -2.60
N LEU A 49 7.72 -5.71 -2.15
CA LEU A 49 8.19 -4.64 -3.05
C LEU A 49 9.40 -5.09 -3.87
N LEU A 50 10.32 -5.87 -3.31
CA LEU A 50 11.44 -6.45 -4.04
C LEU A 50 10.94 -7.39 -5.16
N HIS A 51 9.97 -8.26 -4.86
CA HIS A 51 9.34 -9.11 -5.87
C HIS A 51 8.69 -8.31 -6.99
N ILE A 52 8.04 -7.19 -6.69
CA ILE A 52 7.48 -6.30 -7.72
C ILE A 52 8.58 -5.84 -8.70
N THR A 53 9.80 -5.57 -8.22
CA THR A 53 10.90 -5.11 -9.09
C THR A 53 11.46 -6.20 -10.02
N THR A 54 11.18 -7.48 -9.74
CA THR A 54 11.65 -8.61 -10.57
C THR A 54 10.60 -9.12 -11.56
N ILE A 55 9.40 -8.54 -11.58
CA ILE A 55 8.35 -8.94 -12.51
C ILE A 55 8.61 -8.28 -13.85
N GLU A 56 9.15 -9.06 -14.79
CA GLU A 56 9.56 -8.55 -16.09
C GLU A 56 8.38 -8.37 -17.06
N GLN A 57 7.28 -9.09 -16.86
CA GLN A 57 6.16 -9.07 -17.80
C GLN A 57 4.80 -9.20 -17.10
N GLN A 58 3.93 -8.24 -17.40
CA GLN A 58 2.52 -8.09 -17.03
C GLN A 58 2.19 -7.31 -15.74
N VAL A 59 1.48 -6.20 -15.94
CA VAL A 59 0.85 -5.33 -14.93
C VAL A 59 0.06 -6.14 -13.90
N ILE A 60 -0.57 -7.24 -14.34
CA ILE A 60 -1.41 -8.08 -13.48
C ILE A 60 -0.61 -8.88 -12.45
N GLY A 61 0.62 -9.31 -12.78
CA GLY A 61 1.47 -10.07 -11.86
C GLY A 61 1.89 -9.26 -10.63
N VAL A 62 1.86 -7.93 -10.74
CA VAL A 62 2.20 -6.99 -9.67
C VAL A 62 1.08 -6.87 -8.62
N VAL A 63 -0.19 -7.05 -9.03
CA VAL A 63 -1.37 -6.82 -8.17
C VAL A 63 -1.33 -7.69 -6.90
N PRO A 64 -1.09 -9.01 -6.95
CA PRO A 64 -0.99 -9.84 -5.75
C PRO A 64 0.06 -9.32 -4.75
N TRP A 65 1.23 -8.92 -5.23
CA TRP A 65 2.33 -8.45 -4.38
C TRP A 65 2.06 -7.08 -3.76
N ILE A 66 1.33 -6.19 -4.44
CA ILE A 66 0.82 -4.96 -3.82
C ILE A 66 -0.04 -5.32 -2.61
N PHE A 67 -0.98 -6.26 -2.77
CA PHE A 67 -1.86 -6.64 -1.67
C PHE A 67 -1.14 -7.41 -0.57
N CYS A 68 -0.18 -8.28 -0.87
CA CYS A 68 0.68 -8.88 0.15
C CYS A 68 1.38 -7.82 1.01
N ALA A 69 1.91 -6.76 0.38
CA ALA A 69 2.55 -5.66 1.11
C ALA A 69 1.55 -4.88 1.98
N LEU A 70 0.43 -4.44 1.39
CA LEU A 70 -0.56 -3.63 2.09
C LEU A 70 -1.23 -4.41 3.22
N GLU A 71 -1.66 -5.64 2.96
CA GLU A 71 -2.32 -6.48 3.97
C GLU A 71 -1.37 -6.80 5.13
N SER A 72 -0.06 -6.92 4.85
CA SER A 72 0.94 -7.04 5.89
C SER A 72 1.03 -5.76 6.73
N ILE A 73 1.30 -4.60 6.12
CA ILE A 73 1.43 -3.31 6.83
C ILE A 73 0.21 -3.03 7.70
N PHE A 74 -0.97 -3.30 7.16
CA PHE A 74 -2.25 -2.97 7.74
C PHE A 74 -2.84 -4.09 8.62
N SER A 75 -2.17 -5.24 8.73
CA SER A 75 -2.68 -6.42 9.48
C SER A 75 -4.14 -6.75 9.15
N THR A 76 -4.49 -6.70 7.87
CA THR A 76 -5.84 -7.04 7.40
C THR A 76 -5.89 -8.48 6.95
N ASN A 77 -6.99 -9.18 7.22
CA ASN A 77 -7.20 -10.53 6.70
C ASN A 77 -7.25 -10.55 5.16
N VAL A 78 -6.50 -11.49 4.58
CA VAL A 78 -6.42 -11.69 3.13
C VAL A 78 -7.82 -11.81 2.54
N GLY A 79 -8.15 -10.92 1.61
CA GLY A 79 -9.36 -11.00 0.79
C GLY A 79 -10.67 -10.58 1.48
N ARG A 80 -10.66 -10.20 2.77
CA ARG A 80 -11.86 -9.75 3.51
C ARG A 80 -11.76 -8.33 4.08
N GLY A 81 -10.58 -7.73 4.04
CA GLY A 81 -10.29 -6.47 4.73
C GLY A 81 -10.42 -5.18 3.93
N GLY A 82 -11.09 -5.14 2.77
CA GLY A 82 -11.07 -3.95 1.88
C GLY A 82 -11.45 -2.62 2.56
N LYS A 83 -12.49 -2.64 3.40
CA LYS A 83 -12.89 -1.50 4.22
C LYS A 83 -11.81 -1.11 5.24
N GLN A 84 -11.30 -2.10 5.97
CA GLN A 84 -10.28 -1.92 7.00
C GLN A 84 -8.97 -1.36 6.40
N LEU A 85 -8.53 -1.92 5.26
CA LEU A 85 -7.38 -1.46 4.50
C LEU A 85 -7.53 0.01 4.10
N LYS A 86 -8.71 0.41 3.61
CA LYS A 86 -9.00 1.81 3.26
C LYS A 86 -8.92 2.74 4.47
N GLU A 87 -9.54 2.37 5.57
CA GLU A 87 -9.51 3.14 6.82
C GLU A 87 -8.09 3.30 7.35
N GLN A 88 -7.30 2.23 7.35
CA GLN A 88 -5.92 2.24 7.80
C GLN A 88 -4.99 2.99 6.85
N ALA A 89 -5.19 2.89 5.54
CA ALA A 89 -4.45 3.67 4.56
C ALA A 89 -4.73 5.17 4.71
N LEU A 90 -5.98 5.55 4.95
CA LEU A 90 -6.36 6.92 5.26
C LEU A 90 -5.74 7.42 6.57
N TYR A 91 -5.70 6.59 7.61
CA TYR A 91 -5.08 6.90 8.89
C TYR A 91 -3.56 7.11 8.74
N LEU A 92 -2.87 6.13 8.16
CA LEU A 92 -1.42 6.11 8.06
C LEU A 92 -0.90 7.28 7.21
N LEU A 93 -1.47 7.45 6.02
CA LEU A 93 -1.01 8.44 5.05
C LEU A 93 -1.59 9.83 5.28
N ASN A 94 -2.72 9.92 5.98
CA ASN A 94 -3.43 11.15 6.31
C ASN A 94 -3.47 12.15 5.14
N PRO A 95 -4.07 11.78 3.99
CA PRO A 95 -4.21 12.68 2.86
C PRO A 95 -5.08 13.89 3.24
N LYS A 96 -4.74 15.06 2.68
CA LYS A 96 -5.54 16.29 2.86
C LYS A 96 -7.00 16.07 2.46
N VAL A 97 -7.92 16.80 3.10
CA VAL A 97 -9.37 16.70 2.88
C VAL A 97 -9.73 16.78 1.39
N GLU A 98 -9.15 17.73 0.66
CA GLU A 98 -9.34 17.93 -0.79
C GLU A 98 -8.93 16.72 -1.65
N HIS A 99 -8.12 15.80 -1.13
CA HIS A 99 -7.61 14.62 -1.83
C HIS A 99 -8.20 13.30 -1.33
N LYS A 100 -8.90 13.29 -0.18
CA LYS A 100 -9.46 12.07 0.42
C LYS A 100 -10.38 11.32 -0.54
N ARG A 101 -11.33 12.02 -1.18
CA ARG A 101 -12.29 11.41 -2.13
C ARG A 101 -11.59 10.72 -3.31
N ARG A 102 -10.62 11.41 -3.93
CA ARG A 102 -9.87 10.87 -5.08
C ARG A 102 -9.00 9.68 -4.67
N PHE A 103 -8.39 9.77 -3.49
CA PHE A 103 -7.60 8.69 -2.92
C PHE A 103 -8.45 7.43 -2.69
N THR A 104 -9.61 7.57 -2.04
CA THR A 104 -10.50 6.42 -1.78
C THR A 104 -11.04 5.82 -3.06
N GLN A 105 -11.42 6.64 -4.05
CA GLN A 105 -11.87 6.15 -5.36
C GLN A 105 -10.79 5.34 -6.10
N LYS A 106 -9.54 5.79 -6.09
CA LYS A 106 -8.43 5.02 -6.68
C LYS A 106 -8.17 3.72 -5.93
N LEU A 107 -8.28 3.74 -4.60
CA LEU A 107 -8.11 2.54 -3.78
C LEU A 107 -9.23 1.53 -4.00
N ASP A 108 -10.47 2.00 -4.19
CA ASP A 108 -11.61 1.16 -4.57
C ASP A 108 -11.38 0.48 -5.92
N ARG A 109 -10.97 1.24 -6.95
CA ARG A 109 -10.62 0.67 -8.26
C ARG A 109 -9.49 -0.37 -8.17
N LEU A 110 -8.50 -0.15 -7.30
CA LEU A 110 -7.41 -1.10 -7.09
C LEU A 110 -7.89 -2.38 -6.39
N LEU A 111 -8.82 -2.27 -5.42
CA LEU A 111 -9.47 -3.40 -4.78
C LEU A 111 -10.33 -4.20 -5.77
N ASP A 112 -11.08 -3.51 -6.63
CA ASP A 112 -11.90 -4.12 -7.67
C ASP A 112 -11.03 -4.88 -8.69
N LEU A 113 -9.87 -4.31 -9.07
CA LEU A 113 -8.90 -4.97 -9.96
C LEU A 113 -8.36 -6.26 -9.34
N ARG A 114 -8.04 -6.25 -8.04
CA ARG A 114 -7.64 -7.48 -7.33
C ARG A 114 -8.77 -8.49 -7.28
N HIS A 115 -9.99 -8.05 -7.00
CA HIS A 115 -11.15 -8.92 -6.90
C HIS A 115 -11.45 -9.59 -8.26
N SER A 116 -11.43 -8.82 -9.35
CA SER A 116 -11.63 -9.36 -10.70
C SER A 116 -10.54 -10.37 -11.07
N PHE A 117 -9.29 -10.12 -10.68
CA PHE A 117 -8.20 -11.07 -10.89
C PHE A 117 -8.40 -12.39 -10.12
N ILE A 118 -8.72 -12.32 -8.83
CA ILE A 118 -8.86 -13.51 -7.97
C ILE A 118 -10.09 -14.34 -8.35
N HIS A 119 -11.19 -13.69 -8.72
CA HIS A 119 -12.47 -14.36 -8.99
C HIS A 119 -12.73 -14.60 -10.49
N GLY A 120 -11.72 -14.44 -11.36
CA GLY A 120 -11.81 -14.78 -12.79
C GLY A 120 -12.60 -13.79 -13.64
N GLY A 121 -12.87 -12.59 -13.13
CA GLY A 121 -13.49 -11.48 -13.89
C GLY A 121 -12.49 -10.64 -14.69
N TYR A 122 -11.18 -10.86 -14.52
CA TYR A 122 -10.15 -10.13 -15.24
C TYR A 122 -9.97 -10.66 -16.67
N LYS A 123 -10.07 -9.74 -17.65
CA LYS A 123 -9.87 -10.06 -19.06
C LYS A 123 -8.37 -10.03 -19.36
N VAL A 124 -7.73 -11.20 -19.39
CA VAL A 124 -6.31 -11.32 -19.72
C VAL A 124 -6.07 -10.86 -21.16
N PRO A 125 -5.15 -9.91 -21.41
CA PRO A 125 -4.82 -9.47 -22.77
C PRO A 125 -4.35 -10.64 -23.64
N SER A 126 -4.75 -10.63 -24.92
CA SER A 126 -4.27 -11.61 -25.89
C SER A 126 -2.80 -11.39 -26.19
N LEU A 127 -2.00 -12.45 -26.29
CA LEU A 127 -0.56 -12.39 -26.62
C LEU A 127 -0.27 -11.74 -27.98
N TYR A 128 -1.27 -11.62 -28.85
CA TYR A 128 -1.16 -11.13 -30.21
C TYR A 128 -1.77 -9.75 -30.43
N GLN A 129 -2.35 -9.14 -29.39
CA GLN A 129 -2.86 -7.77 -29.43
C GLN A 129 -2.11 -6.94 -28.41
N ASP A 130 -1.51 -5.84 -28.87
CA ASP A 130 -0.90 -4.83 -28.01
C ASP A 130 -2.02 -3.98 -27.35
N ASP A 131 -2.81 -4.65 -26.49
CA ASP A 131 -3.89 -4.06 -25.72
C ASP A 131 -3.34 -3.53 -24.39
N PHE A 132 -2.31 -2.67 -24.46
CA PHE A 132 -1.75 -2.07 -23.25
C PHE A 132 -2.81 -1.20 -22.56
N ASN A 133 -3.30 -1.66 -21.42
CA ASN A 133 -4.29 -0.93 -20.64
C ASN A 133 -3.61 0.13 -19.75
N HIS A 134 -3.50 1.35 -20.26
CA HIS A 134 -2.94 2.49 -19.52
C HIS A 134 -3.64 2.75 -18.18
N ASP A 135 -4.95 2.50 -18.11
CA ASP A 135 -5.74 2.68 -16.89
C ASP A 135 -5.35 1.67 -15.80
N GLU A 136 -5.10 0.41 -16.17
CA GLU A 136 -4.61 -0.62 -15.26
C GLU A 136 -3.17 -0.33 -14.81
N PHE A 137 -2.32 0.12 -15.74
CA PHE A 137 -0.97 0.54 -15.40
C PHE A 137 -0.97 1.68 -14.38
N ASP A 138 -1.79 2.71 -14.59
CA ASP A 138 -1.96 3.84 -13.67
C ASP A 138 -2.50 3.42 -12.29
N LEU A 139 -3.34 2.39 -12.24
CA LEU A 139 -3.85 1.81 -10.99
C LEU A 139 -2.76 1.01 -10.25
N VAL A 140 -1.99 0.20 -10.97
CA VAL A 140 -0.88 -0.58 -10.40
C VAL A 140 0.23 0.34 -9.91
N GLU A 141 0.59 1.37 -10.69
CA GLU A 141 1.53 2.41 -10.27
C GLU A 141 1.04 3.10 -8.99
N PHE A 142 -0.24 3.45 -8.91
CA PHE A 142 -0.83 3.97 -7.67
C PHE A 142 -0.66 2.99 -6.50
N GLY A 143 -0.89 1.69 -6.70
CA GLY A 143 -0.69 0.66 -5.67
C GLY A 143 0.76 0.52 -5.23
N VAL A 144 1.72 0.53 -6.15
CA VAL A 144 3.16 0.51 -5.83
C VAL A 144 3.56 1.76 -5.03
N VAL A 145 3.10 2.94 -5.47
CA VAL A 145 3.34 4.19 -4.74
C VAL A 145 2.71 4.15 -3.35
N LEU A 146 1.51 3.57 -3.20
CA LEU A 146 0.86 3.40 -1.91
C LEU A 146 1.70 2.55 -0.95
N VAL A 147 2.28 1.45 -1.43
CA VAL A 147 3.21 0.60 -0.65
C VAL A 147 4.43 1.40 -0.22
N ILE A 148 5.09 2.08 -1.16
CA ILE A 148 6.31 2.87 -0.88
C ILE A 148 6.03 3.94 0.17
N LEU A 149 4.93 4.69 0.02
CA LEU A 149 4.58 5.76 0.96
C LEU A 149 4.19 5.20 2.34
N SER A 150 3.55 4.03 2.39
CA SER A 150 3.24 3.36 3.65
C SER A 150 4.51 2.90 4.38
N ILE A 151 5.46 2.28 3.67
CA ILE A 151 6.78 1.92 4.20
C ILE A 151 7.53 3.16 4.70
N GLN A 152 7.54 4.25 3.91
CA GLN A 152 8.15 5.51 4.33
C GLN A 152 7.53 6.06 5.62
N ARG A 153 6.21 5.92 5.77
CA ARG A 153 5.49 6.36 6.97
C ARG A 153 5.83 5.48 8.18
N LEU A 154 5.94 4.17 8.01
CA LEU A 154 6.44 3.28 9.06
C LEU A 154 7.86 3.69 9.51
N ALA A 155 8.75 3.94 8.55
CA ALA A 155 10.12 4.39 8.82
C ALA A 155 10.17 5.75 9.54
N GLU A 156 9.32 6.69 9.16
CA GLU A 156 9.22 8.01 9.80
C GLU A 156 8.81 7.90 11.26
N ASN A 157 7.95 6.94 11.60
CA ASN A 157 7.46 6.73 12.98
C ASN A 157 8.23 5.63 13.74
N ASN A 158 9.25 5.03 13.11
CA ASN A 158 9.97 3.88 13.65
C ASN A 158 9.05 2.69 14.01
N TRP A 159 8.03 2.45 13.18
CA TRP A 159 7.08 1.34 13.32
C TRP A 159 7.48 0.15 12.45
N SER A 160 7.09 -1.06 12.87
CA SER A 160 7.26 -2.29 12.09
C SER A 160 5.96 -2.78 11.44
N GLY A 161 4.83 -2.13 11.72
CA GLY A 161 3.50 -2.45 11.18
C GLY A 161 2.40 -1.70 11.93
N LEU A 162 1.13 -1.96 11.58
CA LEU A 162 -0.04 -1.48 12.30
C LEU A 162 -0.84 -2.66 12.87
N THR A 163 -1.31 -2.53 14.10
CA THR A 163 -2.25 -3.47 14.72
C THR A 163 -3.50 -2.69 15.13
N ILE A 164 -4.68 -3.26 14.90
CA ILE A 164 -5.94 -2.70 15.40
C ILE A 164 -6.50 -3.62 16.48
N GLU A 165 -6.82 -3.04 17.62
CA GLU A 165 -7.62 -3.66 18.66
C GLU A 165 -9.05 -3.09 18.56
N SER A 166 -10.03 -3.92 18.21
CA SER A 166 -11.44 -3.50 18.14
C SER A 166 -12.10 -3.65 19.51
N VAL A 167 -12.58 -2.55 20.09
CA VAL A 167 -13.38 -2.57 21.32
C VAL A 167 -14.86 -2.71 20.95
N ILE A 168 -15.49 -3.81 21.34
CA ILE A 168 -16.94 -4.01 21.22
C ILE A 168 -17.60 -3.38 22.44
N SER A 169 -18.47 -2.39 22.24
CA SER A 169 -19.26 -1.77 23.31
C SER A 169 -20.75 -2.00 23.08
N PRO A 170 -21.53 -2.38 24.13
CA PRO A 170 -22.97 -2.56 23.99
C PRO A 170 -23.68 -1.22 23.80
N ASN A 171 -24.60 -1.15 22.84
CA ASN A 171 -25.51 -0.02 22.73
C ASN A 171 -26.57 -0.13 23.82
N LYS A 172 -26.50 0.76 24.82
CA LYS A 172 -27.54 0.87 25.85
C LYS A 172 -28.75 1.58 25.25
N ILE A 173 -29.90 0.95 25.32
CA ILE A 173 -31.19 1.60 25.03
C ILE A 173 -31.59 2.33 26.32
N SER A 174 -31.69 3.65 26.27
CA SER A 174 -32.31 4.43 27.35
C SER A 174 -33.82 4.20 27.27
N ILE A 175 -34.40 3.62 28.31
CA ILE A 175 -35.85 3.60 28.50
C ILE A 175 -36.14 4.81 29.39
N GLU A 176 -36.78 5.83 28.82
CA GLU A 176 -37.40 6.95 29.58
C GLU A 176 -38.74 6.52 30.16
#